data_AF-A0A5N0HKN9-F1
#
_entry.id   AF-A0A5N0HKN9-F1
#
_cell.length_a   1.000
_cell.length_b   1.000
_cell.length_c   1.000
_cell.angle_alpha   90.00
_cell.angle_beta   90.00
_cell.angle_gamma   90.00
#
_symmetry.space_group_name_H-M   'P 1'
#
loop_
_entity.id
_entity.type
_entity.pdbx_description
1 polymer ?
#
loop_
_entity_poly.entity_id
_entity_poly.type
_entity_poly.pdbx_seq_one_letter_code
_entity_poly.pdbx_strand_id
1 'polypeptide(L)'
;MLLGGADEDSFSSTSAGAGGGDGAPAWAVETGGLPNPLIGFPYDNLLNPATMYAWSAFFSNADAPNGIGLENEYAQMWEYVANYFNGNPDIIGYEIMDEPWAGLSWPLILLGSPNFGAEQLTPFFNQVTEAIRSVDPSTPVWIEPNLVFEDGLSPITLGTVHSDHVVFTYEDYCLPEVLFSSSFLCPQFQELVADRAEAYANAHDIPAVISEFGYRNVGQPIAHLLDVANEHEIGWMNWSFMSNNGITGSGSAVARGTALLLDTNQPPVPPNLDAAKLELLAQPYPQAISGTPESLSFSDGVFQLSYSVEKPDGVGSFPVGSQTTIAVPAIDFP
;
A
#
# COMPACT_ATOMS: atom_id res chain seq x y z
N MET A 1 10.06 13.14 3.88
CA MET A 1 8.66 12.69 3.83
C MET A 1 8.63 11.30 4.42
N LEU A 2 7.85 11.08 5.46
CA LEU A 2 7.59 9.79 6.09
C LEU A 2 6.10 9.52 5.92
N LEU A 3 5.77 8.36 5.38
CA LEU A 3 4.44 7.76 5.53
C LEU A 3 4.46 6.96 6.84
N GLY A 4 3.41 7.09 7.64
CA GLY A 4 3.15 6.15 8.73
C GLY A 4 1.99 5.27 8.31
N GLY A 5 2.27 4.01 7.96
CA GLY A 5 1.25 2.99 7.72
C GLY A 5 1.09 2.07 8.93
N ALA A 6 -0.12 1.56 9.12
CA ALA A 6 -0.35 0.45 10.03
C ALA A 6 -0.23 -0.89 9.27
N ASP A 7 1.04 -1.25 9.06
CA ASP A 7 1.54 -2.50 8.49
C ASP A 7 1.03 -3.74 9.24
N GLU A 8 0.60 -4.75 8.50
CA GLU A 8 0.29 -6.06 9.03
C GLU A 8 0.45 -7.15 7.97
N ASP A 9 1.15 -8.23 8.31
CA ASP A 9 1.05 -9.48 7.54
C ASP A 9 0.20 -10.50 8.29
N SER A 10 -0.84 -11.03 7.65
CA SER A 10 -1.63 -12.16 8.19
C SER A 10 -2.16 -11.93 9.62
N PHE A 11 -2.63 -10.71 9.87
CA PHE A 11 -3.25 -10.17 11.08
C PHE A 11 -2.35 -10.05 12.31
N SER A 12 -1.61 -11.12 12.66
CA SER A 12 -0.77 -11.16 13.85
C SER A 12 0.17 -12.36 13.85
N SER A 13 1.37 -12.16 14.39
CA SER A 13 2.28 -13.25 14.81
C SER A 13 1.64 -14.27 15.76
N THR A 14 0.55 -13.90 16.46
CA THR A 14 -0.18 -14.79 17.37
C THR A 14 -1.16 -15.71 16.64
N SER A 15 -1.81 -15.22 15.57
CA SER A 15 -2.77 -15.98 14.76
C SER A 15 -2.12 -16.80 13.66
N ALA A 16 -1.01 -16.34 13.08
CA ALA A 16 -0.27 -17.05 12.03
C ALA A 16 0.91 -17.90 12.57
N GLY A 17 1.24 -17.77 13.86
CA GLY A 17 2.37 -18.43 14.49
C GLY A 17 3.71 -17.71 14.27
N ALA A 18 4.77 -18.18 14.95
CA ALA A 18 6.07 -17.52 14.91
C ALA A 18 6.68 -17.52 13.49
N GLY A 19 6.76 -16.33 12.89
CA GLY A 19 7.27 -16.12 11.53
C GLY A 19 6.22 -16.24 10.41
N GLY A 20 4.93 -16.20 10.75
CA GLY A 20 3.82 -16.22 9.78
C GLY A 20 3.03 -14.90 9.66
N GLY A 21 3.28 -13.91 10.52
CA GLY A 21 2.57 -12.63 10.48
C GLY A 21 3.03 -11.63 11.54
N ASP A 22 2.46 -10.42 11.51
CA ASP A 22 2.71 -9.27 12.39
C ASP A 22 1.49 -8.31 12.38
N GLY A 23 1.63 -7.05 12.80
CA GLY A 23 0.49 -6.15 13.01
C GLY A 23 -0.15 -6.26 14.39
N ALA A 24 -1.31 -6.91 14.49
CA ALA A 24 -2.18 -6.80 15.67
C ALA A 24 -1.53 -7.38 16.95
N PRO A 25 -1.64 -6.68 18.10
CA PRO A 25 -1.09 -7.15 19.36
C PRO A 25 -1.85 -8.37 19.87
N ALA A 26 -1.18 -9.25 20.60
CA ALA A 26 -1.76 -10.53 21.06
C ALA A 26 -3.08 -10.41 21.85
N TRP A 27 -3.35 -9.28 22.52
CA TRP A 27 -4.61 -9.06 23.25
C TRP A 27 -5.81 -8.80 22.32
N ALA A 28 -5.56 -8.37 21.09
CA ALA A 28 -6.57 -8.07 20.07
C ALA A 28 -6.89 -9.28 19.17
N VAL A 29 -6.21 -10.41 19.40
CA VAL A 29 -6.31 -11.60 18.54
C VAL A 29 -7.34 -12.58 19.10
N GLU A 30 -8.51 -12.62 18.47
CA GLU A 30 -9.52 -13.63 18.73
C GLU A 30 -9.48 -14.72 17.67
N THR A 31 -9.23 -15.97 18.04
CA THR A 31 -9.13 -17.08 17.06
C THR A 31 -10.36 -17.97 17.03
N GLY A 32 -11.37 -17.70 17.87
CA GLY A 32 -12.56 -18.53 18.03
C GLY A 32 -12.27 -19.96 18.52
N GLY A 33 -11.04 -20.23 18.99
CA GLY A 33 -10.57 -21.58 19.31
C GLY A 33 -10.40 -22.49 18.08
N LEU A 34 -10.34 -21.92 16.88
CA LEU A 34 -10.13 -22.67 15.64
C LEU A 34 -8.69 -23.17 15.50
N PRO A 35 -8.44 -24.20 14.66
CA PRO A 35 -7.10 -24.69 14.41
C PRO A 35 -6.18 -23.58 13.89
N ASN A 36 -4.97 -23.51 14.44
CA ASN A 36 -3.89 -22.62 14.00
C ASN A 36 -2.70 -23.45 13.50
N PRO A 37 -2.76 -24.02 12.28
CA PRO A 37 -1.62 -24.69 11.67
C PRO A 37 -0.54 -23.66 11.25
N LEU A 38 0.74 -24.03 11.34
CA LEU A 38 1.83 -23.22 10.79
C LEU A 38 1.86 -23.36 9.28
N ILE A 39 1.18 -22.46 8.56
CA ILE A 39 1.14 -22.45 7.09
C ILE A 39 2.25 -21.54 6.55
N GLY A 40 2.39 -20.35 7.12
CA GLY A 40 3.38 -19.35 6.76
C GLY A 40 2.87 -18.40 5.68
N PHE A 41 3.39 -17.17 5.72
CA PHE A 41 3.15 -16.13 4.71
C PHE A 41 3.53 -16.61 3.29
N PRO A 42 2.73 -16.29 2.25
CA PRO A 42 1.49 -15.49 2.25
C PRO A 42 0.19 -16.31 2.44
N TYR A 43 0.28 -17.58 2.87
CA TYR A 43 -0.86 -18.50 2.79
C TYR A 43 -1.77 -18.50 4.02
N ASP A 44 -1.40 -17.82 5.11
CA ASP A 44 -2.18 -17.81 6.36
C ASP A 44 -3.55 -17.16 6.18
N ASN A 45 -3.63 -16.02 5.49
CA ASN A 45 -4.92 -15.38 5.15
C ASN A 45 -5.86 -16.31 4.35
N LEU A 46 -5.29 -17.20 3.51
CA LEU A 46 -6.03 -18.10 2.62
C LEU A 46 -6.41 -19.45 3.23
N LEU A 47 -5.63 -19.97 4.18
CA LEU A 47 -5.72 -21.36 4.60
C LEU A 47 -5.75 -21.55 6.13
N ASN A 48 -5.41 -20.54 6.93
CA ASN A 48 -5.36 -20.65 8.40
C ASN A 48 -6.71 -20.24 9.02
N PRO A 49 -7.48 -21.19 9.58
CA PRO A 49 -8.80 -20.89 10.15
C PRO A 49 -8.75 -19.90 11.32
N ALA A 50 -7.69 -19.94 12.14
CA ALA A 50 -7.54 -19.02 13.26
C ALA A 50 -7.31 -17.58 12.77
N THR A 51 -6.46 -17.39 11.76
CA THR A 51 -6.23 -16.08 11.12
C THR A 51 -7.51 -15.53 10.47
N MET A 52 -8.23 -16.35 9.69
CA MET A 52 -9.49 -15.91 9.09
C MET A 52 -10.53 -15.49 10.12
N TYR A 53 -10.60 -16.19 11.25
CA TYR A 53 -11.50 -15.83 12.33
C TYR A 53 -11.07 -14.53 13.00
N ALA A 54 -9.79 -14.31 13.21
CA ALA A 54 -9.27 -13.08 13.81
C ALA A 54 -9.66 -11.83 12.99
N TRP A 55 -9.50 -11.90 11.67
CA TRP A 55 -10.03 -10.89 10.75
C TRP A 55 -11.54 -10.66 10.88
N SER A 56 -12.30 -11.74 10.97
CA SER A 56 -13.76 -11.66 11.08
C SER A 56 -14.19 -11.08 12.43
N ALA A 57 -13.47 -11.37 13.51
CA ALA A 57 -13.69 -10.80 14.83
C ALA A 57 -13.37 -9.29 14.84
N PHE A 58 -12.26 -8.90 14.20
CA PHE A 58 -11.91 -7.50 14.02
C PHE A 58 -13.00 -6.73 13.27
N PHE A 59 -13.34 -7.12 12.04
CA PHE A 59 -14.34 -6.42 11.21
C PHE A 59 -15.81 -6.60 11.66
N SER A 60 -16.05 -7.40 12.70
CA SER A 60 -17.34 -7.43 13.41
C SER A 60 -17.33 -6.58 14.69
N ASN A 61 -16.22 -5.88 14.93
CA ASN A 61 -15.97 -5.06 16.12
C ASN A 61 -16.18 -5.86 17.42
N ALA A 62 -15.68 -7.10 17.47
CA ALA A 62 -15.77 -7.97 18.64
C ALA A 62 -15.19 -7.30 19.90
N ASP A 63 -15.68 -7.68 21.08
CA ASP A 63 -15.25 -7.08 22.34
C ASP A 63 -13.79 -7.45 22.66
N ALA A 64 -12.91 -6.45 22.67
CA ALA A 64 -11.57 -6.57 23.24
C ALA A 64 -11.64 -6.90 24.75
N PRO A 65 -10.53 -7.30 25.40
CA PRO A 65 -10.54 -7.73 26.80
C PRO A 65 -11.06 -6.70 27.83
N ASN A 66 -11.06 -5.42 27.47
CA ASN A 66 -11.60 -4.33 28.29
C ASN A 66 -13.10 -4.06 28.03
N GLY A 67 -13.74 -4.81 27.14
CA GLY A 67 -15.14 -4.67 26.74
C GLY A 67 -15.40 -3.55 25.72
N ILE A 68 -14.34 -3.01 25.10
CA ILE A 68 -14.43 -2.06 23.99
C ILE A 68 -14.23 -2.86 22.69
N GLY A 69 -14.98 -2.53 21.64
CA GLY A 69 -14.83 -3.21 20.35
C GLY A 69 -13.42 -3.05 19.72
N LEU A 70 -12.93 -4.07 19.01
CA LEU A 70 -11.60 -4.06 18.38
C LEU A 70 -11.39 -2.91 17.38
N GLU A 71 -12.37 -2.57 16.54
CA GLU A 71 -12.28 -1.41 15.63
C GLU A 71 -12.25 -0.09 16.42
N ASN A 72 -12.92 -0.05 17.58
CA ASN A 72 -12.93 1.14 18.44
C ASN A 72 -11.56 1.35 19.11
N GLU A 73 -10.87 0.28 19.51
CA GLU A 73 -9.49 0.35 20.00
C GLU A 73 -8.53 0.78 18.88
N TYR A 74 -8.74 0.27 17.66
CA TYR A 74 -7.93 0.64 16.49
C TYR A 74 -8.09 2.12 16.12
N ALA A 75 -9.33 2.64 16.13
CA ALA A 75 -9.60 4.05 15.91
C ALA A 75 -8.96 4.94 16.99
N GLN A 76 -8.98 4.52 18.27
CA GLN A 76 -8.31 5.24 19.36
C GLN A 76 -6.78 5.21 19.23
N MET A 77 -6.20 4.10 18.76
CA MET A 77 -4.77 4.03 18.43
C MET A 77 -4.43 5.08 17.38
N TRP A 78 -5.20 5.17 16.30
CA TRP A 78 -4.99 6.15 15.24
C TRP A 78 -5.19 7.59 15.70
N GLU A 79 -6.20 7.87 16.54
CA GLU A 79 -6.34 9.18 17.19
C GLU A 79 -5.06 9.53 17.96
N TYR A 80 -4.50 8.59 18.73
CA TYR A 80 -3.28 8.84 19.48
C TYR A 80 -2.07 9.12 18.58
N VAL A 81 -1.88 8.33 17.52
CA VAL A 81 -0.79 8.50 16.54
C VAL A 81 -0.93 9.84 15.81
N ALA A 82 -2.12 10.15 15.31
CA ALA A 82 -2.39 11.40 14.61
C ALA A 82 -2.19 12.62 15.51
N ASN A 83 -2.64 12.58 16.76
CA ASN A 83 -2.39 13.65 17.72
C ASN A 83 -0.88 13.88 17.96
N TYR A 84 -0.08 12.82 17.97
CA TYR A 84 1.37 12.93 18.15
C TYR A 84 2.06 13.60 16.96
N PHE A 85 1.64 13.27 15.73
CA PHE A 85 2.25 13.76 14.50
C PHE A 85 1.60 15.03 13.93
N ASN A 86 0.46 15.46 14.46
CA ASN A 86 -0.26 16.64 14.00
C ASN A 86 0.66 17.87 13.88
N GLY A 87 0.60 18.53 12.72
CA GLY A 87 1.37 19.71 12.39
C GLY A 87 2.81 19.42 11.98
N ASN A 88 3.22 18.15 11.86
CA ASN A 88 4.51 17.78 11.30
C ASN A 88 4.46 17.79 9.76
N PRO A 89 5.13 18.75 9.08
CA PRO A 89 5.10 18.85 7.62
C PRO A 89 5.86 17.72 6.92
N ASP A 90 6.64 16.91 7.65
CA ASP A 90 7.35 15.77 7.07
C ASP A 90 6.46 14.52 6.94
N ILE A 91 5.26 14.50 7.53
CA ILE A 91 4.30 13.41 7.41
C ILE A 91 3.40 13.65 6.21
N ILE A 92 3.45 12.74 5.23
CA ILE A 92 2.66 12.87 3.99
C ILE A 92 1.28 12.21 4.09
N GLY A 93 1.10 11.36 5.08
CA GLY A 93 -0.19 10.77 5.38
C GLY A 93 -0.13 9.68 6.45
N TYR A 94 -1.31 9.20 6.77
CA TYR A 94 -1.55 8.05 7.62
C TYR A 94 -2.26 6.98 6.80
N GLU A 95 -1.56 5.90 6.49
CA GLU A 95 -2.17 4.76 5.80
C GLU A 95 -2.82 3.84 6.83
N ILE A 96 -4.15 3.77 6.75
CA ILE A 96 -4.96 3.33 7.89
C ILE A 96 -4.78 1.84 8.18
N MET A 97 -4.62 1.02 7.15
CA MET A 97 -4.47 -0.43 7.26
C MET A 97 -3.95 -0.95 5.93
N ASP A 98 -2.88 -1.73 6.03
CA ASP A 98 -2.23 -2.51 4.98
C ASP A 98 -3.06 -3.75 4.60
N GLU A 99 -3.08 -4.11 3.31
CA GLU A 99 -3.73 -5.29 2.70
C GLU A 99 -5.04 -5.82 3.37
N PRO A 100 -6.10 -4.99 3.60
CA PRO A 100 -7.26 -5.42 4.40
C PRO A 100 -7.90 -6.75 3.97
N TRP A 101 -7.93 -7.75 4.87
CA TRP A 101 -8.47 -9.08 4.56
C TRP A 101 -9.86 -9.35 5.15
N ALA A 102 -10.75 -9.89 4.30
CA ALA A 102 -12.16 -10.13 4.65
C ALA A 102 -12.43 -11.32 5.59
N GLY A 103 -11.37 -11.95 6.11
CA GLY A 103 -11.46 -13.12 6.99
C GLY A 103 -12.28 -14.24 6.37
N LEU A 104 -13.18 -14.85 7.16
CA LEU A 104 -14.02 -15.97 6.72
C LEU A 104 -14.93 -15.66 5.52
N SER A 105 -15.15 -14.37 5.22
CA SER A 105 -16.01 -13.93 4.14
C SER A 105 -15.28 -13.72 2.80
N TRP A 106 -13.96 -13.83 2.76
CA TRP A 106 -13.14 -13.62 1.56
C TRP A 106 -13.63 -14.37 0.31
N PRO A 107 -14.12 -15.64 0.38
CA PRO A 107 -14.57 -16.34 -0.83
C PRO A 107 -15.79 -15.67 -1.48
N LEU A 108 -16.57 -14.87 -0.73
CA LEU A 108 -17.72 -14.15 -1.26
C LEU A 108 -17.30 -12.99 -2.17
N ILE A 109 -16.10 -12.43 -1.97
CA ILE A 109 -15.55 -11.36 -2.84
C ILE A 109 -15.36 -11.90 -4.25
N LEU A 110 -14.82 -13.12 -4.40
CA LEU A 110 -14.70 -13.79 -5.70
C LEU A 110 -16.04 -14.10 -6.35
N LEU A 111 -17.12 -14.17 -5.57
CA LEU A 111 -18.50 -14.31 -6.08
C LEU A 111 -19.16 -12.96 -6.39
N GLY A 112 -18.41 -11.85 -6.28
CA GLY A 112 -18.88 -10.49 -6.56
C GLY A 112 -19.67 -9.85 -5.42
N SER A 113 -19.55 -10.35 -4.18
CA SER A 113 -20.20 -9.73 -3.03
C SER A 113 -19.50 -8.41 -2.67
N PRO A 114 -20.23 -7.28 -2.62
CA PRO A 114 -19.66 -6.01 -2.19
C PRO A 114 -19.61 -5.86 -0.66
N ASN A 115 -20.14 -6.83 0.10
CA ASN A 115 -20.41 -6.67 1.53
C ASN A 115 -19.17 -6.29 2.36
N PHE A 116 -18.01 -6.89 2.07
CA PHE A 116 -16.79 -6.54 2.80
C PHE A 116 -16.38 -5.08 2.52
N GLY A 117 -16.20 -4.72 1.25
CA GLY A 117 -15.77 -3.37 0.87
C GLY A 117 -16.77 -2.29 1.30
N ALA A 118 -18.05 -2.44 0.95
CA ALA A 118 -19.06 -1.39 1.12
C ALA A 118 -19.62 -1.30 2.56
N GLU A 119 -19.79 -2.43 3.24
CA GLU A 119 -20.54 -2.49 4.51
C GLU A 119 -19.66 -2.80 5.74
N GLN A 120 -18.37 -3.12 5.55
CA GLN A 120 -17.42 -3.33 6.65
C GLN A 120 -16.21 -2.38 6.54
N LEU A 121 -15.46 -2.48 5.44
CA LEU A 121 -14.23 -1.72 5.25
C LEU A 121 -14.48 -0.21 5.10
N THR A 122 -15.52 0.19 4.36
CA THR A 122 -15.88 1.62 4.23
C THR A 122 -16.33 2.25 5.56
N PRO A 123 -17.25 1.66 6.35
CA PRO A 123 -17.55 2.13 7.69
C PRO A 123 -16.34 2.17 8.63
N PHE A 124 -15.47 1.17 8.57
CA PHE A 124 -14.23 1.14 9.33
C PHE A 124 -13.34 2.36 9.02
N PHE A 125 -13.08 2.65 7.74
CA PHE A 125 -12.33 3.85 7.37
C PHE A 125 -13.01 5.15 7.80
N ASN A 126 -14.35 5.26 7.68
CA ASN A 126 -15.08 6.42 8.19
C ASN A 126 -14.87 6.61 9.71
N GLN A 127 -14.93 5.53 10.48
CA GLN A 127 -14.71 5.58 11.92
C GLN A 127 -13.27 6.01 12.27
N VAL A 128 -12.27 5.42 11.63
CA VAL A 128 -10.86 5.76 11.90
C VAL A 128 -10.53 7.18 11.47
N THR A 129 -11.00 7.60 10.29
CA THR A 129 -10.79 8.98 9.80
C THR A 129 -11.49 10.01 10.67
N GLU A 130 -12.69 9.74 11.20
CA GLU A 130 -13.35 10.61 12.18
C GLU A 130 -12.50 10.77 13.45
N ALA A 131 -11.94 9.67 13.97
CA ALA A 131 -11.04 9.69 15.12
C ALA A 131 -9.76 10.50 14.85
N ILE A 132 -9.11 10.29 13.70
CA ILE A 132 -7.94 11.08 13.26
C ILE A 132 -8.29 12.57 13.15
N ARG A 133 -9.40 12.92 12.49
CA ARG A 133 -9.81 14.32 12.24
C ARG A 133 -10.19 15.06 13.51
N SER A 134 -10.53 14.36 14.59
CA SER A 134 -10.78 14.97 15.89
C SER A 134 -9.54 15.64 16.50
N VAL A 135 -8.34 15.22 16.07
CA VAL A 135 -7.04 15.71 16.60
C VAL A 135 -6.09 16.23 15.53
N ASP A 136 -6.21 15.80 14.27
CA ASP A 136 -5.42 16.23 13.12
C ASP A 136 -6.33 16.56 11.93
N PRO A 137 -6.63 17.85 11.69
CA PRO A 137 -7.60 18.26 10.67
C PRO A 137 -7.06 18.23 9.23
N SER A 138 -5.75 18.03 9.02
CA SER A 138 -5.13 18.35 7.72
C SER A 138 -4.22 17.27 7.13
N THR A 139 -3.60 16.42 7.95
CA THR A 139 -2.71 15.39 7.40
C THR A 139 -3.52 14.40 6.55
N PRO A 140 -3.10 14.08 5.32
CA PRO A 140 -3.82 13.14 4.48
C PRO A 140 -4.03 11.77 5.14
N VAL A 141 -5.13 11.12 4.82
CA VAL A 141 -5.45 9.76 5.27
C VAL A 141 -5.50 8.85 4.05
N TRP A 142 -4.74 7.77 4.08
CA TRP A 142 -4.58 6.87 2.95
C TRP A 142 -5.38 5.60 3.24
N ILE A 143 -6.21 5.20 2.28
CA ILE A 143 -7.11 4.06 2.40
C ILE A 143 -6.79 3.05 1.31
N GLU A 144 -6.80 1.79 1.71
CA GLU A 144 -6.56 0.67 0.80
C GLU A 144 -7.84 -0.07 0.45
N PRO A 145 -7.88 -0.73 -0.71
CA PRO A 145 -8.92 -1.69 -1.05
C PRO A 145 -8.74 -2.97 -0.19
N ASN A 146 -9.14 -4.12 -0.69
CA ASN A 146 -8.89 -5.39 -0.01
C ASN A 146 -7.89 -6.18 -0.84
N LEU A 147 -7.09 -7.04 -0.22
CA LEU A 147 -6.05 -7.80 -0.90
C LEU A 147 -6.53 -8.59 -2.15
N VAL A 148 -7.79 -9.07 -2.17
CA VAL A 148 -8.33 -9.78 -3.35
C VAL A 148 -8.48 -8.85 -4.56
N PHE A 149 -8.64 -7.54 -4.35
CA PHE A 149 -8.57 -6.54 -5.42
C PHE A 149 -7.14 -6.34 -5.90
N GLU A 150 -6.18 -6.22 -4.98
CA GLU A 150 -4.75 -5.95 -5.27
C GLU A 150 -4.11 -7.10 -6.04
N ASP A 151 -4.58 -8.32 -5.78
CA ASP A 151 -4.30 -9.52 -6.58
C ASP A 151 -4.94 -9.51 -7.99
N GLY A 152 -5.70 -8.48 -8.35
CA GLY A 152 -6.43 -8.33 -9.60
C GLY A 152 -7.65 -9.25 -9.75
N LEU A 153 -8.06 -9.95 -8.68
CA LEU A 153 -9.08 -11.01 -8.71
C LEU A 153 -10.51 -10.51 -8.50
N SER A 154 -10.68 -9.24 -8.14
CA SER A 154 -12.00 -8.65 -7.91
C SER A 154 -12.07 -7.19 -8.37
N PRO A 155 -13.26 -6.66 -8.72
CA PRO A 155 -13.44 -5.23 -8.86
C PRO A 155 -13.34 -4.54 -7.49
N ILE A 156 -13.07 -3.24 -7.50
CA ILE A 156 -13.17 -2.44 -6.28
C ILE A 156 -14.63 -2.39 -5.80
N THR A 157 -14.84 -2.66 -4.52
CA THR A 157 -16.16 -2.65 -3.86
C THR A 157 -16.22 -1.67 -2.70
N LEU A 158 -15.14 -0.93 -2.46
CA LEU A 158 -15.07 0.13 -1.46
C LEU A 158 -16.06 1.24 -1.84
N GLY A 159 -16.80 1.74 -0.85
CA GLY A 159 -17.69 2.88 -0.97
C GLY A 159 -16.96 4.20 -0.70
N THR A 160 -17.71 5.30 -0.64
CA THR A 160 -17.11 6.61 -0.33
C THR A 160 -16.70 6.70 1.14
N VAL A 161 -15.43 7.01 1.39
CA VAL A 161 -14.96 7.44 2.71
C VAL A 161 -15.16 8.95 2.83
N HIS A 162 -15.94 9.36 3.83
CA HIS A 162 -16.38 10.73 4.06
C HIS A 162 -15.41 11.48 5.00
N SER A 163 -14.20 11.73 4.51
CA SER A 163 -13.20 12.56 5.20
C SER A 163 -12.55 13.53 4.22
N ASP A 164 -12.07 14.66 4.73
CA ASP A 164 -11.19 15.55 3.98
C ASP A 164 -9.81 14.90 3.80
N HIS A 165 -9.12 15.25 2.70
CA HIS A 165 -7.75 14.81 2.38
C HIS A 165 -7.57 13.28 2.33
N VAL A 166 -8.54 12.57 1.74
CA VAL A 166 -8.40 11.14 1.46
C VAL A 166 -7.48 10.93 0.26
N VAL A 167 -6.60 9.95 0.36
CA VAL A 167 -5.76 9.43 -0.72
C VAL A 167 -6.15 7.96 -0.89
N PHE A 168 -6.46 7.54 -2.11
CA PHE A 168 -6.58 6.11 -2.39
C PHE A 168 -5.18 5.54 -2.59
N THR A 169 -4.85 4.47 -1.91
CA THR A 169 -3.59 3.77 -2.15
C THR A 169 -3.87 2.30 -2.41
N TYR A 170 -3.01 1.67 -3.20
CA TYR A 170 -3.18 0.28 -3.59
C TYR A 170 -1.82 -0.35 -3.84
N GLU A 171 -1.77 -1.66 -3.67
CA GLU A 171 -0.62 -2.45 -4.06
C GLU A 171 -0.77 -3.03 -5.46
N ASP A 172 0.37 -3.24 -6.13
CA ASP A 172 0.39 -3.86 -7.45
C ASP A 172 1.46 -4.96 -7.54
N TYR A 173 1.11 -6.10 -6.96
CA TYR A 173 1.86 -7.33 -7.03
C TYR A 173 1.37 -8.24 -8.16
N CYS A 174 2.32 -8.85 -8.87
CA CYS A 174 1.97 -9.94 -9.77
C CYS A 174 1.68 -11.23 -8.99
N LEU A 175 0.41 -11.55 -8.75
CA LEU A 175 -0.01 -12.76 -8.05
C LEU A 175 0.62 -14.07 -8.60
N PRO A 176 0.68 -14.32 -9.92
CA PRO A 176 1.42 -15.47 -10.47
C PRO A 176 2.89 -15.54 -10.07
N GLU A 177 3.53 -14.39 -9.86
CA GLU A 177 4.92 -14.30 -9.41
C GLU A 177 5.02 -14.66 -7.93
N VAL A 178 4.15 -14.08 -7.10
CA VAL A 178 4.10 -14.28 -5.65
C VAL A 178 3.85 -15.76 -5.31
N LEU A 179 2.82 -16.37 -5.91
CA LEU A 179 2.40 -17.75 -5.58
C LEU A 179 3.16 -18.83 -6.34
N PHE A 180 3.55 -18.57 -7.59
CA PHE A 180 4.05 -19.62 -8.49
C PHE A 180 5.39 -19.29 -9.14
N SER A 181 6.04 -18.17 -8.78
CA SER A 181 7.30 -17.72 -9.40
C SER A 181 7.22 -17.66 -10.93
N SER A 182 6.07 -17.22 -11.44
CA SER A 182 5.76 -17.13 -12.87
C SER A 182 5.43 -15.69 -13.24
N SER A 183 5.98 -15.17 -14.34
CA SER A 183 5.62 -13.85 -14.86
C SER A 183 4.41 -13.88 -15.83
N PHE A 184 3.71 -15.02 -15.89
CA PHE A 184 2.59 -15.19 -16.82
C PHE A 184 1.46 -14.23 -16.51
N LEU A 185 1.08 -13.43 -17.51
CA LEU A 185 0.02 -12.41 -17.45
C LEU A 185 0.27 -11.23 -16.49
N CYS A 186 1.47 -11.07 -15.90
CA CYS A 186 1.72 -9.94 -14.99
C CYS A 186 1.35 -8.58 -15.60
N PRO A 187 1.77 -8.24 -16.84
CA PRO A 187 1.44 -6.94 -17.43
C PRO A 187 -0.07 -6.66 -17.44
N GLN A 188 -0.87 -7.66 -17.80
CA GLN A 188 -2.32 -7.52 -17.88
C GLN A 188 -2.98 -7.38 -16.50
N PHE A 189 -2.42 -8.00 -15.46
CA PHE A 189 -2.94 -7.84 -14.10
C PHE A 189 -2.57 -6.47 -13.55
N GLN A 190 -1.32 -6.03 -13.75
CA GLN A 190 -0.83 -4.71 -13.33
C GLN A 190 -1.63 -3.57 -13.98
N GLU A 191 -1.78 -3.61 -15.31
CA GLU A 191 -2.63 -2.65 -16.04
C GLU A 191 -4.08 -2.64 -15.51
N LEU A 192 -4.65 -3.82 -15.25
CA LEU A 192 -6.03 -3.94 -14.77
C LEU A 192 -6.23 -3.35 -13.36
N VAL A 193 -5.27 -3.55 -12.46
CA VAL A 193 -5.31 -3.02 -11.10
C VAL A 193 -5.20 -1.50 -11.15
N ALA A 194 -4.20 -0.97 -11.88
CA ALA A 194 -4.01 0.46 -12.06
C ALA A 194 -5.24 1.16 -12.69
N ASP A 195 -5.78 0.62 -13.79
CA ASP A 195 -6.99 1.14 -14.44
C ASP A 195 -8.18 1.25 -13.47
N ARG A 196 -8.37 0.23 -12.62
CA ARG A 196 -9.47 0.21 -11.65
C ARG A 196 -9.23 1.16 -10.48
N ALA A 197 -7.99 1.25 -10.01
CA ALA A 197 -7.59 2.17 -8.96
C ALA A 197 -7.81 3.62 -9.40
N GLU A 198 -7.34 3.97 -10.59
CA GLU A 198 -7.53 5.30 -11.16
C GLU A 198 -9.02 5.61 -11.39
N ALA A 199 -9.80 4.65 -11.90
CA ALA A 199 -11.23 4.82 -12.08
C ALA A 199 -11.97 5.09 -10.76
N TYR A 200 -11.57 4.43 -9.67
CA TYR A 200 -12.11 4.71 -8.33
C TYR A 200 -11.70 6.10 -7.85
N ALA A 201 -10.40 6.40 -7.89
CA ALA A 201 -9.86 7.69 -7.44
C ALA A 201 -10.53 8.87 -8.19
N ASN A 202 -10.66 8.77 -9.51
CA ASN A 202 -11.37 9.73 -10.35
C ASN A 202 -12.87 9.84 -10.03
N ALA A 203 -13.55 8.73 -9.72
CA ALA A 203 -14.96 8.75 -9.34
C ALA A 203 -15.21 9.42 -7.97
N HIS A 204 -14.18 9.49 -7.13
CA HIS A 204 -14.22 10.07 -5.79
C HIS A 204 -13.51 11.43 -5.66
N ASP A 205 -12.90 11.95 -6.75
CA ASP A 205 -12.14 13.20 -6.78
C ASP A 205 -11.00 13.21 -5.74
N ILE A 206 -10.25 12.10 -5.66
CA ILE A 206 -9.12 11.89 -4.76
C ILE A 206 -7.89 11.42 -5.55
N PRO A 207 -6.66 11.66 -5.07
CA PRO A 207 -5.45 11.11 -5.69
C PRO A 207 -5.31 9.60 -5.45
N ALA A 208 -4.55 8.94 -6.31
CA ALA A 208 -4.12 7.55 -6.17
C ALA A 208 -2.58 7.49 -6.00
N VAL A 209 -2.09 6.54 -5.20
CA VAL A 209 -0.66 6.22 -5.02
C VAL A 209 -0.50 4.70 -5.02
N ILE A 210 0.62 4.20 -5.56
CA ILE A 210 1.00 2.79 -5.39
C ILE A 210 1.76 2.68 -4.06
N SER A 211 1.14 2.11 -3.03
CA SER A 211 1.75 1.98 -1.69
C SER A 211 2.82 0.91 -1.67
N GLU A 212 2.62 -0.15 -2.45
CA GLU A 212 3.54 -1.26 -2.47
C GLU A 212 3.64 -1.92 -3.85
N PHE A 213 4.86 -2.30 -4.20
CA PHE A 213 5.11 -3.21 -5.31
C PHE A 213 6.53 -3.77 -5.24
N GLY A 214 6.74 -4.85 -6.00
CA GLY A 214 8.07 -5.37 -6.28
C GLY A 214 8.38 -6.59 -5.43
N TYR A 215 8.41 -7.75 -6.09
CA TYR A 215 8.78 -9.02 -5.47
C TYR A 215 10.00 -9.63 -6.18
N ARG A 216 10.47 -10.77 -5.66
CA ARG A 216 11.75 -11.48 -5.89
C ARG A 216 12.48 -11.33 -7.23
N ASN A 217 11.82 -11.10 -8.37
CA ASN A 217 12.50 -10.98 -9.65
C ASN A 217 12.76 -9.52 -10.03
N VAL A 218 14.01 -9.10 -9.90
CA VAL A 218 14.56 -7.99 -10.69
C VAL A 218 14.37 -8.32 -12.18
N GLY A 219 13.51 -7.57 -12.87
CA GLY A 219 13.19 -7.84 -14.26
C GLY A 219 11.92 -7.16 -14.77
N GLN A 220 11.23 -7.85 -15.69
CA GLN A 220 10.09 -7.33 -16.45
C GLN A 220 8.91 -6.83 -15.60
N PRO A 221 8.48 -7.46 -14.49
CA PRO A 221 7.33 -6.97 -13.73
C PRO A 221 7.56 -5.60 -13.08
N ILE A 222 8.75 -5.35 -12.54
CA ILE A 222 9.12 -4.03 -11.98
C ILE A 222 9.20 -2.99 -13.10
N ALA A 223 9.88 -3.30 -14.20
CA ALA A 223 10.01 -2.36 -15.32
C ALA A 223 8.63 -2.00 -15.90
N HIS A 224 7.78 -3.00 -16.14
CA HIS A 224 6.42 -2.79 -16.64
C HIS A 224 5.58 -1.95 -15.68
N LEU A 225 5.67 -2.19 -14.36
CA LEU A 225 4.95 -1.37 -13.40
C LEU A 225 5.41 0.10 -13.43
N LEU A 226 6.71 0.36 -13.59
CA LEU A 226 7.20 1.73 -13.69
C LEU A 226 6.68 2.42 -14.95
N ASP A 227 6.53 1.67 -16.06
CA ASP A 227 5.88 2.18 -17.27
C ASP A 227 4.41 2.50 -17.00
N VAL A 228 3.65 1.61 -16.34
CA VAL A 228 2.25 1.85 -15.93
C VAL A 228 2.16 3.07 -15.01
N ALA A 229 2.99 3.18 -13.98
CA ALA A 229 2.99 4.32 -13.07
C ALA A 229 3.27 5.66 -13.79
N ASN A 230 4.18 5.65 -14.78
CA ASN A 230 4.44 6.81 -15.63
C ASN A 230 3.24 7.15 -16.52
N GLU A 231 2.59 6.15 -17.13
CA GLU A 231 1.40 6.32 -17.98
C GLU A 231 0.21 6.92 -17.23
N HIS A 232 0.01 6.53 -15.96
CA HIS A 232 -1.03 7.08 -15.09
C HIS A 232 -0.58 8.32 -14.30
N GLU A 233 0.68 8.74 -14.40
CA GLU A 233 1.28 9.85 -13.64
C GLU A 233 1.18 9.66 -12.11
N ILE A 234 1.24 8.42 -11.64
CA ILE A 234 1.07 8.01 -10.24
C ILE A 234 2.44 7.78 -9.55
N GLY A 235 2.55 8.28 -8.32
CA GLY A 235 3.71 8.01 -7.46
C GLY A 235 3.68 6.60 -6.87
N TRP A 236 4.84 6.09 -6.47
CA TRP A 236 4.97 4.72 -6.00
C TRP A 236 6.00 4.56 -4.88
N MET A 237 5.88 3.47 -4.12
CA MET A 237 6.86 3.04 -3.11
C MET A 237 7.20 1.57 -3.33
N ASN A 238 8.50 1.28 -3.54
CA ASN A 238 8.95 -0.09 -3.80
C ASN A 238 9.18 -0.86 -2.48
N TRP A 239 8.61 -2.05 -2.42
CA TRP A 239 8.96 -3.05 -1.43
C TRP A 239 10.26 -3.79 -1.81
N SER A 240 11.27 -3.80 -0.95
CA SER A 240 11.40 -2.96 0.24
C SER A 240 12.79 -2.35 0.30
N PHE A 241 12.97 -1.33 1.13
CA PHE A 241 14.29 -0.71 1.25
C PHE A 241 15.31 -1.64 1.91
N MET A 242 14.92 -2.39 2.95
CA MET A 242 15.85 -3.16 3.80
C MET A 242 15.33 -4.52 4.27
N SER A 243 16.23 -5.43 4.61
CA SER A 243 15.89 -6.84 4.90
C SER A 243 16.37 -7.38 6.26
N ASN A 244 17.13 -6.62 7.05
CA ASN A 244 17.87 -7.08 8.24
C ASN A 244 17.12 -6.89 9.58
N ASN A 245 15.94 -6.29 9.59
CA ASN A 245 15.18 -6.04 10.82
C ASN A 245 13.95 -6.95 10.98
N GLY A 246 13.55 -7.69 9.95
CA GLY A 246 12.47 -8.68 10.01
C GLY A 246 11.14 -8.09 10.46
N ILE A 247 10.88 -6.82 10.11
CA ILE A 247 9.68 -6.08 10.51
C ILE A 247 8.42 -6.67 9.85
N THR A 248 8.55 -7.18 8.63
CA THR A 248 7.45 -7.41 7.69
C THR A 248 7.10 -8.89 7.52
N GLY A 249 7.04 -9.65 8.62
CA GLY A 249 6.55 -11.06 8.71
C GLY A 249 7.26 -12.16 7.93
N SER A 250 7.97 -11.78 6.88
CA SER A 250 8.50 -12.59 5.80
C SER A 250 9.89 -13.02 6.22
N GLY A 251 9.99 -14.28 6.67
CA GLY A 251 11.23 -14.84 7.19
C GLY A 251 12.45 -14.56 6.31
N SER A 252 13.64 -14.60 6.89
CA SER A 252 14.94 -14.20 6.30
C SER A 252 15.34 -14.77 4.91
N ALA A 253 14.56 -15.71 4.36
CA ALA A 253 14.70 -16.24 3.01
C ALA A 253 13.94 -15.42 1.94
N VAL A 254 12.86 -14.71 2.29
CA VAL A 254 12.13 -13.79 1.40
C VAL A 254 12.95 -12.49 1.21
N ALA A 255 13.55 -12.04 2.31
CA ALA A 255 14.38 -10.85 2.45
C ALA A 255 15.47 -10.62 1.36
N ARG A 256 16.05 -11.66 0.76
CA ARG A 256 17.11 -11.49 -0.27
C ARG A 256 16.60 -11.10 -1.66
N GLY A 257 15.32 -11.30 -1.96
CA GLY A 257 14.74 -10.96 -3.27
C GLY A 257 13.90 -9.68 -3.26
N THR A 258 13.36 -9.32 -2.09
CA THR A 258 12.46 -8.18 -1.94
C THR A 258 13.20 -6.89 -1.60
N ALA A 259 14.25 -6.95 -0.78
CA ALA A 259 14.94 -5.73 -0.37
C ALA A 259 15.90 -5.14 -1.43
N LEU A 260 16.04 -3.82 -1.44
CA LEU A 260 17.08 -3.08 -2.17
C LEU A 260 18.43 -3.18 -1.45
N LEU A 261 18.43 -3.11 -0.12
CA LEU A 261 19.60 -3.29 0.75
C LEU A 261 19.39 -4.46 1.71
N LEU A 262 20.37 -5.36 1.82
CA LEU A 262 20.26 -6.48 2.75
C LEU A 262 20.42 -6.02 4.21
N ASP A 263 21.44 -5.21 4.49
CA ASP A 263 21.78 -4.74 5.83
C ASP A 263 22.19 -3.26 5.80
N THR A 264 21.40 -2.41 6.44
CA THR A 264 21.66 -0.97 6.58
C THR A 264 22.89 -0.65 7.45
N ASN A 265 23.44 -1.63 8.17
CA ASN A 265 24.71 -1.50 8.89
C ASN A 265 25.94 -1.80 8.02
N GLN A 266 25.75 -2.24 6.78
CA GLN A 266 26.83 -2.50 5.82
C GLN A 266 26.87 -1.41 4.73
N PRO A 267 28.02 -1.19 4.07
CA PRO A 267 28.10 -0.23 2.97
C PRO A 267 27.10 -0.57 1.85
N PRO A 268 26.46 0.42 1.20
CA PRO A 268 25.48 0.22 0.14
C PRO A 268 26.17 -0.08 -1.19
N VAL A 269 26.94 -1.18 -1.23
CA VAL A 269 27.63 -1.68 -2.42
C VAL A 269 27.37 -3.17 -2.56
N PRO A 270 27.44 -3.75 -3.77
CA PRO A 270 27.31 -5.20 -3.93
C PRO A 270 28.29 -5.97 -3.03
N PRO A 271 27.86 -7.07 -2.39
CA PRO A 271 26.56 -7.75 -2.56
C PRO A 271 25.45 -7.27 -1.62
N ASN A 272 25.67 -6.21 -0.82
CA ASN A 272 24.67 -5.68 0.10
C ASN A 272 23.55 -4.91 -0.62
N LEU A 273 23.89 -4.25 -1.72
CA LEU A 273 22.98 -3.51 -2.59
C LEU A 273 22.59 -4.36 -3.83
N ASP A 274 21.30 -4.42 -4.13
CA ASP A 274 20.80 -4.87 -5.43
C ASP A 274 20.95 -3.74 -6.47
N ALA A 275 22.08 -3.75 -7.18
CA ALA A 275 22.40 -2.72 -8.17
C ALA A 275 21.46 -2.74 -9.39
N ALA A 276 20.94 -3.91 -9.77
CA ALA A 276 20.03 -4.03 -10.91
C ALA A 276 18.65 -3.44 -10.56
N LYS A 277 18.17 -3.68 -9.33
CA LYS A 277 16.95 -3.04 -8.83
C LYS A 277 17.12 -1.54 -8.72
N LEU A 278 18.26 -1.07 -8.19
CA LEU A 278 18.56 0.36 -8.11
C LEU A 278 18.54 1.04 -9.48
N GLU A 279 19.15 0.42 -10.50
CA GLU A 279 19.16 0.93 -11.87
C GLU A 279 17.74 1.06 -12.44
N LEU A 280 16.85 0.10 -12.18
CA LEU A 280 15.45 0.18 -12.61
C LEU A 280 14.67 1.28 -11.89
N LEU A 281 14.81 1.40 -10.56
CA LEU A 281 14.03 2.32 -9.74
C LEU A 281 14.52 3.78 -9.82
N ALA A 282 15.79 4.00 -10.14
CA ALA A 282 16.41 5.32 -10.14
C ALA A 282 16.13 6.12 -11.43
N GLN A 283 14.89 6.07 -11.92
CA GLN A 283 14.46 6.83 -13.08
C GLN A 283 14.48 8.35 -12.78
N PRO A 284 14.71 9.21 -13.79
CA PRO A 284 14.42 10.63 -13.67
C PRO A 284 12.92 10.86 -13.50
N TYR A 285 12.52 11.77 -12.63
CA TYR A 285 11.10 12.06 -12.37
C TYR A 285 10.88 13.51 -11.91
N PRO A 286 9.70 14.10 -12.16
CA PRO A 286 9.37 15.42 -11.62
C PRO A 286 9.08 15.31 -10.11
N GLN A 287 9.86 16.01 -9.28
CA GLN A 287 9.61 16.10 -7.84
C GLN A 287 8.53 17.13 -7.51
N ALA A 288 8.42 18.18 -8.33
CA ALA A 288 7.40 19.21 -8.20
C ALA A 288 7.15 19.85 -9.56
N ILE A 289 5.88 19.98 -9.95
CA ILE A 289 5.47 20.59 -11.21
C ILE A 289 4.72 21.88 -10.90
N SER A 290 5.15 22.99 -11.51
CA SER A 290 4.41 24.25 -11.46
C SER A 290 3.30 24.27 -12.52
N GLY A 291 2.39 23.31 -12.44
CA GLY A 291 1.41 23.04 -13.49
C GLY A 291 0.64 21.75 -13.26
N THR A 292 -0.14 21.36 -14.27
CA THR A 292 -0.87 20.09 -14.31
C THR A 292 -0.18 19.16 -15.31
N PRO A 293 0.31 17.98 -14.87
CA PRO A 293 0.96 17.03 -15.77
C PRO A 293 -0.02 16.52 -16.85
N GLU A 294 0.52 16.20 -18.03
CA GLU A 294 -0.24 15.73 -19.19
C GLU A 294 0.31 14.42 -19.78
N SER A 295 1.61 14.18 -19.57
CA SER A 295 2.26 12.93 -19.95
C SER A 295 3.63 12.85 -19.28
N LEU A 296 3.99 11.65 -18.80
CA LEU A 296 5.29 11.30 -18.26
C LEU A 296 5.79 10.01 -18.91
N SER A 297 7.06 9.95 -19.31
CA SER A 297 7.67 8.71 -19.82
C SER A 297 9.18 8.69 -19.62
N PHE A 298 9.74 7.52 -19.36
CA PHE A 298 11.18 7.27 -19.37
C PHE A 298 11.48 5.95 -20.10
N SER A 299 12.10 6.05 -21.27
CA SER A 299 12.50 4.87 -22.05
C SER A 299 13.79 5.12 -22.81
N ASP A 300 14.64 4.11 -22.95
CA ASP A 300 15.91 4.18 -23.71
C ASP A 300 16.80 5.39 -23.33
N GLY A 301 16.82 5.75 -22.04
CA GLY A 301 17.59 6.88 -21.51
C GLY A 301 17.02 8.27 -21.86
N VAL A 302 15.79 8.33 -22.36
CA VAL A 302 15.10 9.58 -22.71
C VAL A 302 13.94 9.80 -21.73
N PHE A 303 14.05 10.86 -20.94
CA PHE A 303 12.97 11.36 -20.10
C PHE A 303 12.16 12.42 -20.85
N GLN A 304 10.83 12.27 -20.85
CA GLN A 304 9.91 13.26 -21.40
C GLN A 304 8.81 13.58 -20.39
N LEU A 305 8.54 14.87 -20.23
CA LEU A 305 7.46 15.41 -19.41
C LEU A 305 6.75 16.51 -20.20
N SER A 306 5.42 16.40 -20.31
CA SER A 306 4.53 17.49 -20.74
C SER A 306 3.66 17.92 -19.58
N TYR A 307 3.43 19.22 -19.43
CA TYR A 307 2.52 19.76 -18.44
C TYR A 307 2.00 21.12 -18.89
N SER A 308 0.75 21.41 -18.55
CA SER A 308 0.18 22.74 -18.68
C SER A 308 0.61 23.60 -17.50
N VAL A 309 0.70 24.93 -17.68
CA VAL A 309 0.93 25.86 -16.55
C VAL A 309 -0.36 26.19 -15.81
N GLU A 310 -1.48 25.60 -16.20
CA GLU A 310 -2.78 25.78 -15.56
C GLU A 310 -2.82 25.01 -14.24
N LYS A 311 -3.56 25.54 -13.28
CA LYS A 311 -3.78 24.84 -12.01
C LYS A 311 -4.75 23.68 -12.21
N PRO A 312 -4.65 22.60 -11.41
CA PRO A 312 -5.52 21.43 -11.53
C PRO A 312 -7.01 21.74 -11.35
N ASP A 313 -7.35 22.78 -10.56
CA ASP A 313 -8.72 23.25 -10.37
C ASP A 313 -9.29 24.04 -11.58
N GLY A 314 -8.49 24.26 -12.62
CA GLY A 314 -8.82 25.07 -13.79
C GLY A 314 -8.89 26.58 -13.51
N VAL A 315 -8.52 27.04 -12.31
CA VAL A 315 -8.65 28.45 -11.89
C VAL A 315 -7.30 29.17 -11.99
N GLY A 316 -6.96 29.53 -13.23
CA GLY A 316 -5.79 30.31 -13.58
C GLY A 316 -4.53 29.48 -13.75
N SER A 317 -3.38 30.17 -13.76
CA SER A 317 -2.08 29.55 -14.03
C SER A 317 -1.10 29.81 -12.90
N PHE A 318 -0.07 28.96 -12.82
CA PHE A 318 1.08 29.23 -11.99
C PHE A 318 1.77 30.53 -12.46
N PRO A 319 2.22 31.40 -11.53
CA PRO A 319 2.88 32.65 -11.88
C PRO A 319 4.12 32.47 -12.75
N VAL A 320 4.43 33.51 -13.55
CA VAL A 320 5.70 33.56 -14.28
C VAL A 320 6.87 33.49 -13.29
N GLY A 321 7.79 32.56 -13.53
CA GLY A 321 8.95 32.31 -12.67
C GLY A 321 8.75 31.20 -11.63
N SER A 322 7.57 30.60 -11.55
CA SER A 322 7.36 29.34 -10.82
C SER A 322 8.27 28.23 -11.36
N GLN A 323 8.79 27.38 -10.47
CA GLN A 323 9.80 26.38 -10.80
C GLN A 323 9.23 24.97 -10.81
N THR A 324 9.52 24.24 -11.87
CA THR A 324 9.39 22.78 -11.92
C THR A 324 10.74 22.18 -11.56
N THR A 325 10.76 21.21 -10.66
CA THR A 325 11.96 20.52 -10.18
C THR A 325 11.92 19.07 -10.63
N ILE A 326 12.99 18.63 -11.29
CA ILE A 326 13.13 17.28 -11.85
C ILE A 326 14.36 16.66 -11.19
N ALA A 327 14.19 15.47 -10.60
CA ALA A 327 15.29 14.64 -10.16
C ALA A 327 15.91 13.94 -11.36
N VAL A 328 17.25 13.98 -11.46
CA VAL A 328 18.01 13.32 -12.53
C VAL A 328 19.10 12.47 -11.89
N PRO A 329 18.83 11.18 -11.63
CA PRO A 329 19.81 10.30 -10.98
C PRO A 329 21.04 10.06 -11.86
N ALA A 330 22.22 10.13 -11.24
CA ALA A 330 23.50 9.98 -11.95
C ALA A 330 23.78 8.56 -12.48
N ILE A 331 22.99 7.57 -12.04
CA ILE A 331 23.10 6.19 -12.53
C ILE A 331 22.65 6.08 -13.99
N ASP A 332 21.58 6.77 -14.36
CA ASP A 332 21.09 6.85 -15.75
C ASP A 332 21.68 8.02 -16.54
N PHE A 333 22.10 9.09 -15.86
CA PHE A 333 22.66 10.31 -16.47
C PHE A 333 24.03 10.69 -15.86
N PRO A 334 25.11 9.96 -16.21
CA PRO A 334 26.45 10.16 -15.65
C PRO A 334 27.21 11.40 -16.11
#